data_AF-A0A2D6MBF8-F1
#
_entry.id   AF-A0A2D6MBF8-F1
#
_cell.length_a   1.000
_cell.length_b   1.000
_cell.length_c   1.000
_cell.angle_alpha   90.00
_cell.angle_beta   90.00
_cell.angle_gamma   90.00
#
_symmetry.space_group_name_H-M   'P 1'
#
loop_
_entity.id
_entity.type
_entity.pdbx_description
1 polymer ?
#
loop_
_entity_poly.entity_id
_entity_poly.type
_entity_poly.pdbx_seq_one_letter_code
_entity_poly.pdbx_strand_id
1 'polypeptide(L)'
;MSPSLKSLIDNIRSVINESDWQTFDAALESLSKTIKQKDLERICLEQSIFQEAFEFESTSRWNRGKWAAEKILEYTLPLHIEISDKLLRKSEVDQVKCILINNGIYKNVSSIDYVAENGSGNSQIIAAQYCSIKTLRSLKGHKSSKVRKVYFNRLGPVECLDEMLSDSIADIRYEGIARAPYDYKKLISLTREIARSPFSLLIKKIPLDYLPMLLANRNVKDRWVSNLFEQRISSGR
;
A
#
# COMPACT_ATOMS: atom_id res chain seq x y z
N MET A 1 0.90 -25.23 27.16
CA MET A 1 0.38 -23.93 27.62
C MET A 1 1.54 -22.95 27.61
N SER A 2 1.45 -21.86 26.84
CA SER A 2 2.51 -20.85 26.80
C SER A 2 2.60 -20.14 28.16
N PRO A 3 3.80 -19.91 28.71
CA PRO A 3 3.96 -19.14 29.94
C PRO A 3 3.34 -17.75 29.79
N SER A 4 2.80 -17.18 30.87
CA SER A 4 2.35 -15.79 30.84
C SER A 4 3.56 -14.87 30.65
N LEU A 5 3.38 -13.76 29.93
CA LEU A 5 4.43 -12.74 29.74
C LEU A 5 5.05 -12.33 31.09
N LYS A 6 4.23 -12.27 32.13
CA LYS A 6 4.64 -12.00 33.51
C LYS A 6 5.62 -13.05 34.04
N SER A 7 5.31 -14.35 33.91
CA SER A 7 6.22 -15.42 34.35
C SER A 7 7.53 -15.48 33.56
N LEU A 8 7.52 -15.03 32.31
CA LEU A 8 8.72 -14.98 31.47
C LEU A 8 9.60 -13.79 31.84
N ILE A 9 8.99 -12.61 32.09
CA ILE A 9 9.66 -11.43 32.65
C ILE A 9 10.30 -11.80 33.98
N ASP A 10 9.59 -12.50 34.86
CA ASP A 10 10.11 -12.95 36.15
C ASP A 10 11.29 -13.93 36.00
N ASN A 11 11.23 -14.82 34.99
CA ASN A 11 12.36 -15.71 34.66
C ASN A 11 13.55 -14.96 34.06
N ILE A 12 13.33 -14.00 33.17
CA ILE A 12 14.40 -13.18 32.58
C ILE A 12 15.09 -12.33 33.66
N ARG A 13 14.31 -11.79 34.59
CA ARG A 13 14.77 -11.03 35.76
C ARG A 13 15.72 -11.85 36.64
N SER A 14 15.58 -13.18 36.66
CA SER A 14 16.47 -14.06 37.42
C SER A 14 17.85 -14.31 36.76
N VAL A 15 18.02 -13.92 35.49
CA VAL A 15 19.21 -14.24 34.67
C VAL A 15 20.02 -12.99 34.28
N ILE A 16 19.40 -11.80 34.34
CA ILE A 16 20.04 -10.53 33.99
C ILE A 16 20.62 -9.84 35.24
N ASN A 17 21.78 -9.20 35.09
CA ASN A 17 22.38 -8.40 36.16
C ASN A 17 21.52 -7.16 36.47
N GLU A 18 21.45 -6.80 37.75
CA GLU A 18 20.50 -5.83 38.30
C GLU A 18 20.60 -4.42 37.66
N SER A 19 21.80 -4.01 37.21
CA SER A 19 22.03 -2.73 36.52
C SER A 19 21.39 -2.66 35.12
N ASP A 20 21.41 -3.77 34.38
CA ASP A 20 20.87 -3.84 33.03
C ASP A 20 19.34 -3.89 33.08
N TRP A 21 18.79 -4.54 34.11
CA TRP A 21 17.36 -4.57 34.36
C TRP A 21 16.79 -3.21 34.77
N GLN A 22 17.53 -2.42 35.57
CA GLN A 22 17.12 -1.06 35.94
C GLN A 22 16.98 -0.13 34.72
N THR A 23 17.84 -0.31 33.72
CA THR A 23 17.78 0.48 32.47
C THR A 23 16.55 0.12 31.65
N PHE A 24 16.21 -1.17 31.60
CA PHE A 24 15.02 -1.69 30.92
C PHE A 24 13.72 -1.33 31.68
N ASP A 25 13.69 -1.46 33.02
CA ASP A 25 12.57 -1.05 33.86
C ASP A 25 12.29 0.46 33.72
N ALA A 26 13.33 1.30 33.67
CA ALA A 26 13.17 2.74 33.48
C ALA A 26 12.54 3.09 32.11
N ALA A 27 12.91 2.36 31.06
CA ALA A 27 12.34 2.51 29.73
C ALA A 27 10.86 2.09 29.70
N LEU A 28 10.55 0.92 30.27
CA LEU A 28 9.19 0.40 30.43
C LEU A 28 8.29 1.32 31.28
N GLU A 29 8.83 1.87 32.37
CA GLU A 29 8.07 2.73 33.28
C GLU A 29 7.77 4.09 32.63
N SER A 30 8.70 4.63 31.84
CA SER A 30 8.51 5.82 31.00
C SER A 30 7.39 5.61 29.97
N LEU A 31 7.40 4.46 29.29
CA LEU A 31 6.38 4.06 28.31
C LEU A 31 5.00 3.84 28.95
N SER A 32 4.94 3.27 30.16
CA SER A 32 3.68 3.02 30.89
C SER A 32 2.93 4.30 31.25
N LYS A 33 3.64 5.43 31.37
CA LYS A 33 3.07 6.73 31.78
C LYS A 33 2.40 7.48 30.63
N THR A 34 2.64 7.10 29.37
CA THR A 34 2.23 7.91 28.21
C THR A 34 0.89 7.50 27.57
N ILE A 35 0.30 6.34 27.89
CA ILE A 35 -0.76 5.75 27.05
C ILE A 35 -1.98 5.28 27.88
N LYS A 36 -3.18 5.75 27.53
CA LYS A 36 -4.48 5.20 27.99
C LYS A 36 -5.46 4.96 26.82
N GLN A 37 -5.83 3.69 26.61
CA GLN A 37 -7.10 3.06 26.19
C GLN A 37 -6.91 1.52 26.09
N LYS A 38 -7.42 0.72 27.05
CA LYS A 38 -7.13 -0.71 27.34
C LYS A 38 -6.73 -1.69 26.22
N ASP A 39 -7.39 -1.67 25.06
CA ASP A 39 -7.04 -2.57 23.95
C ASP A 39 -5.91 -1.99 23.08
N LEU A 40 -5.88 -0.68 22.87
CA LEU A 40 -4.73 0.01 22.28
C LEU A 40 -3.54 0.02 23.26
N GLU A 41 -3.76 0.09 24.57
CA GLU A 41 -2.74 0.02 25.62
C GLU A 41 -1.97 -1.28 25.55
N ARG A 42 -2.67 -2.42 25.54
CA ARG A 42 -2.02 -3.72 25.49
C ARG A 42 -1.24 -3.90 24.20
N ILE A 43 -1.78 -3.42 23.09
CA ILE A 43 -1.18 -3.61 21.77
C ILE A 43 0.00 -2.67 21.55
N CYS A 44 -0.11 -1.40 21.95
CA CYS A 44 1.00 -0.45 21.94
C CYS A 44 2.10 -0.88 22.91
N LEU A 45 1.77 -1.40 24.09
CA LEU A 45 2.75 -1.92 25.04
C LEU A 45 3.48 -3.14 24.47
N GLU A 46 2.75 -4.11 23.90
CA GLU A 46 3.36 -5.28 23.27
C GLU A 46 4.17 -4.91 22.02
N GLN A 47 3.77 -3.88 21.26
CA GLN A 47 4.55 -3.28 20.16
C GLN A 47 5.81 -2.57 20.64
N SER A 48 5.72 -1.75 21.69
CA SER A 48 6.85 -1.02 22.25
C SER A 48 7.89 -1.98 22.83
N ILE A 49 7.46 -3.02 23.55
CA ILE A 49 8.35 -4.07 24.06
C ILE A 49 9.09 -4.77 22.91
N PHE A 50 8.39 -5.09 21.82
CA PHE A 50 9.01 -5.70 20.65
C PHE A 50 10.03 -4.74 20.00
N GLN A 51 9.68 -3.48 19.82
CA GLN A 51 10.53 -2.47 19.20
C GLN A 51 11.82 -2.25 20.00
N GLU A 52 11.72 -2.11 21.32
CA GLU A 52 12.87 -1.95 22.21
C GLU A 52 13.75 -3.20 22.26
N ALA A 53 13.15 -4.39 22.30
CA ALA A 53 13.92 -5.63 22.24
C ALA A 53 14.69 -5.75 20.91
N PHE A 54 14.06 -5.36 19.79
CA PHE A 54 14.69 -5.35 18.47
C PHE A 54 15.84 -4.33 18.38
N GLU A 55 15.61 -3.11 18.84
CA GLU A 55 16.63 -2.07 18.87
C GLU A 55 17.80 -2.47 19.78
N PHE A 56 17.53 -3.07 20.93
CA PHE A 56 18.56 -3.57 21.84
C PHE A 56 19.36 -4.74 21.24
N GLU A 57 18.72 -5.69 20.57
CA GLU A 57 19.42 -6.77 19.84
C GLU A 57 20.36 -6.21 18.78
N SER A 58 19.87 -5.21 18.01
CA SER A 58 20.61 -4.62 16.90
C SER A 58 21.81 -3.77 17.35
N THR A 59 21.80 -3.26 18.57
CA THR A 59 22.82 -2.34 19.10
C THR A 59 23.72 -2.95 20.18
N SER A 60 23.32 -4.06 20.80
CA SER A 60 24.07 -4.67 21.91
C SER A 60 25.32 -5.39 21.44
N ARG A 61 26.48 -4.98 21.99
CA ARG A 61 27.77 -5.66 21.84
C ARG A 61 27.95 -6.84 22.81
N TRP A 62 27.00 -7.05 23.72
CA TRP A 62 27.13 -8.00 24.81
C TRP A 62 26.28 -9.25 24.57
N ASN A 63 26.93 -10.41 24.50
CA ASN A 63 26.29 -11.70 24.16
C ASN A 63 25.08 -12.05 25.04
N ARG A 64 25.07 -11.66 26.33
CA ARG A 64 23.93 -11.93 27.24
C ARG A 64 22.73 -11.02 26.99
N GLY A 65 22.96 -9.74 26.71
CA GLY A 65 21.90 -8.81 26.37
C GLY A 65 21.26 -9.14 25.02
N LYS A 66 22.09 -9.51 24.04
CA LYS A 66 21.61 -10.01 22.74
C LYS A 66 20.76 -11.27 22.89
N TRP A 67 21.23 -12.26 23.67
CA TRP A 67 20.47 -13.49 23.94
C TRP A 67 19.13 -13.22 24.64
N ALA A 68 19.08 -12.30 25.61
CA ALA A 68 17.84 -11.95 26.29
C ALA A 68 16.83 -11.28 25.35
N ALA A 69 17.29 -10.36 24.49
CA ALA A 69 16.46 -9.75 23.47
C ALA A 69 15.96 -10.75 22.42
N GLU A 70 16.83 -11.63 21.92
CA GLU A 70 16.43 -12.73 21.02
C GLU A 70 15.33 -13.58 21.64
N LYS A 71 15.43 -13.91 22.94
CA LYS A 71 14.38 -14.66 23.64
C LYS A 71 13.10 -13.86 23.81
N ILE A 72 13.17 -12.58 24.15
CA ILE A 72 11.97 -11.73 24.22
C ILE A 72 11.29 -11.66 22.85
N LEU A 73 12.03 -11.48 21.76
CA LEU A 73 11.53 -11.45 20.39
C LEU A 73 10.88 -12.79 19.99
N GLU A 74 11.52 -13.93 20.27
CA GLU A 74 10.95 -15.26 20.00
C GLU A 74 9.56 -15.45 20.65
N TYR A 75 9.36 -14.95 21.87
CA TYR A 75 8.09 -15.10 22.59
C TYR A 75 7.05 -14.05 22.23
N THR A 76 7.47 -12.81 21.97
CA THR A 76 6.57 -11.69 21.68
C THR A 76 6.12 -11.66 20.23
N LEU A 77 6.95 -12.13 19.30
CA LEU A 77 6.66 -12.10 17.86
C LEU A 77 5.34 -12.81 17.49
N PRO A 78 5.02 -14.03 17.97
CA PRO A 78 3.75 -14.69 17.65
C PRO A 78 2.51 -13.94 18.19
N LEU A 79 2.61 -13.40 19.41
CA LEU A 79 1.55 -12.60 20.05
C LEU A 79 1.33 -11.29 19.29
N HIS A 80 2.42 -10.61 18.95
CA HIS A 80 2.45 -9.39 18.18
C HIS A 80 1.81 -9.59 16.79
N ILE A 81 2.10 -10.72 16.14
CA ILE A 81 1.49 -11.10 14.87
C ILE A 81 -0.02 -11.37 15.02
N GLU A 82 -0.45 -12.11 16.04
CA GLU A 82 -1.88 -12.42 16.26
C GLU A 82 -2.71 -11.17 16.56
N ILE A 83 -2.16 -10.28 17.37
CA ILE A 83 -2.77 -8.99 17.70
C ILE A 83 -2.88 -8.11 16.47
N SER A 84 -1.85 -8.07 15.65
CA SER A 84 -1.83 -7.25 14.44
C SER A 84 -2.88 -7.71 13.44
N ASP A 85 -3.07 -9.03 13.28
CA ASP A 85 -4.17 -9.58 12.48
C ASP A 85 -5.56 -9.16 13.01
N LYS A 86 -5.75 -9.15 14.33
CA LYS A 86 -7.00 -8.68 14.95
C LYS A 86 -7.22 -7.18 14.68
N LEU A 87 -6.17 -6.36 14.81
CA LEU A 87 -6.24 -4.93 14.52
C LEU A 87 -6.53 -4.63 13.06
N LEU A 88 -5.90 -5.35 12.13
CA LEU A 88 -6.18 -5.21 10.70
C LEU A 88 -7.66 -5.44 10.40
N ARG A 89 -8.27 -6.43 11.06
CA ARG A 89 -9.67 -6.80 10.82
C ARG A 89 -10.68 -5.92 11.57
N LYS A 90 -10.39 -5.52 12.81
CA LYS A 90 -11.37 -4.91 13.73
C LYS A 90 -11.15 -3.43 14.03
N SER A 91 -9.94 -2.90 13.80
CA SER A 91 -9.69 -1.49 14.11
C SER A 91 -10.57 -0.58 13.26
N GLU A 92 -11.18 0.42 13.87
CA GLU A 92 -11.90 1.49 13.16
C GLU A 92 -10.94 2.60 12.70
N VAL A 93 -9.72 2.61 13.23
CA VAL A 93 -8.70 3.62 12.93
C VAL A 93 -7.90 3.20 11.71
N ASP A 94 -8.18 3.82 10.56
CA ASP A 94 -7.54 3.54 9.27
C ASP A 94 -6.00 3.67 9.33
N GLN A 95 -5.50 4.64 10.09
CA GLN A 95 -4.07 4.91 10.25
C GLN A 95 -3.33 3.74 10.92
N VAL A 96 -3.95 3.07 11.90
CA VAL A 96 -3.36 1.90 12.56
C VAL A 96 -3.18 0.78 11.53
N LYS A 97 -4.18 0.52 10.69
CA LYS A 97 -4.08 -0.48 9.62
C LYS A 97 -2.96 -0.12 8.64
N CYS A 98 -2.87 1.14 8.23
CA CYS A 98 -1.82 1.61 7.33
C CYS A 98 -0.41 1.34 7.91
N ILE A 99 -0.19 1.65 9.19
CA ILE A 99 1.09 1.41 9.88
C ILE A 99 1.41 -0.08 9.90
N LEU A 100 0.46 -0.94 10.27
CA LEU A 100 0.66 -2.39 10.34
C LEU A 100 1.04 -2.96 8.96
N ILE A 101 0.34 -2.55 7.90
CA ILE A 101 0.60 -3.05 6.54
C ILE A 101 1.97 -2.59 6.04
N ASN A 102 2.30 -1.30 6.19
CA ASN A 102 3.57 -0.73 5.70
C ASN A 102 4.80 -1.34 6.39
N ASN A 103 4.66 -1.74 7.66
CA ASN A 103 5.75 -2.37 8.41
C ASN A 103 5.79 -3.90 8.25
N GLY A 104 4.94 -4.49 7.42
CA GLY A 104 4.94 -5.95 7.25
C GLY A 104 4.41 -6.72 8.48
N ILE A 105 3.72 -6.05 9.40
CA ILE A 105 3.31 -6.62 10.68
C ILE A 105 1.95 -7.31 10.51
N TYR A 106 1.98 -8.50 9.94
CA TYR A 106 0.82 -9.36 9.75
C TYR A 106 1.24 -10.81 9.56
N LYS A 107 0.37 -11.76 9.91
CA LYS A 107 0.73 -13.18 9.90
C LYS A 107 0.93 -13.73 8.49
N ASN A 108 0.05 -13.33 7.58
CA ASN A 108 0.01 -13.84 6.23
C ASN A 108 -0.75 -12.87 5.31
N VAL A 109 -0.67 -13.14 4.00
CA VAL A 109 -1.35 -12.37 2.96
C VAL A 109 -2.87 -12.37 3.13
N SER A 110 -3.48 -13.37 3.80
CA SER A 110 -4.93 -13.42 3.97
C SER A 110 -5.50 -12.26 4.83
N SER A 111 -4.70 -11.74 5.77
CA SER A 111 -5.07 -10.54 6.53
C SER A 111 -5.07 -9.29 5.66
N ILE A 112 -4.13 -9.21 4.72
CA ILE A 112 -4.04 -8.13 3.73
C ILE A 112 -5.19 -8.23 2.72
N ASP A 113 -5.46 -9.44 2.23
CA ASP A 113 -6.57 -9.71 1.32
C ASP A 113 -7.90 -9.26 1.93
N TYR A 114 -8.12 -9.56 3.22
CA TYR A 114 -9.29 -9.10 3.94
C TYR A 114 -9.42 -7.57 3.95
N VAL A 115 -8.34 -6.84 4.24
CA VAL A 115 -8.36 -5.36 4.26
C VAL A 115 -8.54 -4.78 2.86
N ALA A 116 -7.97 -5.41 1.83
CA ALA A 116 -8.14 -4.97 0.45
C ALA A 116 -9.61 -5.10 -0.01
N GLU A 117 -10.29 -6.19 0.35
CA GLU A 117 -11.69 -6.46 -0.06
C GLU A 117 -12.72 -5.70 0.77
N ASN A 118 -12.51 -5.63 2.09
CA ASN A 118 -13.52 -5.16 3.04
C ASN A 118 -13.17 -3.80 3.68
N GLY A 119 -11.94 -3.33 3.49
CA GLY A 119 -11.50 -2.05 4.03
C GLY A 119 -12.07 -0.85 3.30
N SER A 120 -11.71 0.33 3.78
CA SER A 120 -12.00 1.62 3.14
C SER A 120 -10.82 2.56 3.35
N GLY A 121 -10.90 3.78 2.78
CA GLY A 121 -9.88 4.80 3.02
C GLY A 121 -8.50 4.47 2.45
N ASN A 122 -7.45 4.89 3.15
CA ASN A 122 -6.07 4.67 2.72
C ASN A 122 -5.60 3.25 2.98
N SER A 123 -6.05 2.60 4.07
CA SER A 123 -5.63 1.23 4.36
C SER A 123 -6.04 0.26 3.25
N GLN A 124 -7.22 0.45 2.63
CA GLN A 124 -7.65 -0.36 1.50
C GLN A 124 -6.73 -0.19 0.27
N ILE A 125 -6.31 1.05 -0.01
CA ILE A 125 -5.41 1.35 -1.13
C ILE A 125 -4.05 0.72 -0.91
N ILE A 126 -3.50 0.83 0.30
CA ILE A 126 -2.21 0.22 0.68
C ILE A 126 -2.34 -1.30 0.66
N ALA A 127 -3.40 -1.88 1.24
CA ALA A 127 -3.63 -3.33 1.21
C ALA A 127 -3.71 -3.87 -0.22
N ALA A 128 -4.36 -3.15 -1.14
CA ALA A 128 -4.42 -3.52 -2.56
C ALA A 128 -3.03 -3.57 -3.23
N GLN A 129 -2.01 -2.88 -2.68
CA GLN A 129 -0.64 -2.94 -3.20
C GLN A 129 0.06 -4.26 -2.85
N TYR A 130 -0.33 -4.90 -1.75
CA TYR A 130 0.35 -6.08 -1.21
C TYR A 130 -0.51 -7.36 -1.24
N CYS A 131 -1.80 -7.25 -1.52
CA CYS A 131 -2.72 -8.39 -1.57
C CYS A 131 -2.32 -9.43 -2.64
N SER A 132 -2.89 -10.63 -2.53
CA SER A 132 -2.75 -11.69 -3.50
C SER A 132 -3.32 -11.28 -4.87
N ILE A 133 -2.82 -11.89 -5.95
CA ILE A 133 -3.36 -11.64 -7.31
C ILE A 133 -4.83 -12.03 -7.42
N LYS A 134 -5.25 -13.07 -6.69
CA LYS A 134 -6.66 -13.51 -6.64
C LYS A 134 -7.55 -12.41 -6.10
N THR A 135 -7.19 -11.82 -4.96
CA THR A 135 -7.93 -10.70 -4.37
C THR A 135 -7.78 -9.43 -5.21
N LEU A 136 -6.60 -9.16 -5.77
CA LEU A 136 -6.44 -8.02 -6.67
C LEU A 136 -7.43 -8.05 -7.84
N ARG A 137 -7.68 -9.23 -8.42
CA ARG A 137 -8.67 -9.42 -9.50
C ARG A 137 -10.12 -9.18 -9.04
N SER A 138 -10.45 -9.41 -7.77
CA SER A 138 -11.78 -9.10 -7.23
C SER A 138 -12.03 -7.58 -7.10
N LEU A 139 -10.97 -6.77 -7.07
CA LEU A 139 -11.04 -5.30 -7.03
C LEU A 139 -11.27 -4.66 -8.41
N LYS A 140 -11.47 -5.46 -9.46
CA LYS A 140 -11.82 -4.96 -10.79
C LYS A 140 -13.09 -4.12 -10.72
N GLY A 141 -13.05 -2.91 -11.28
CA GLY A 141 -14.20 -2.01 -11.29
C GLY A 141 -14.56 -1.42 -9.91
N HIS A 142 -13.68 -1.50 -8.92
CA HIS A 142 -13.92 -0.94 -7.59
C HIS A 142 -14.31 0.55 -7.64
N LYS A 143 -15.20 1.00 -6.76
CA LYS A 143 -15.75 2.37 -6.77
C LYS A 143 -14.65 3.44 -6.66
N SER A 144 -13.66 3.21 -5.81
CA SER A 144 -12.51 4.11 -5.64
C SER A 144 -11.55 4.01 -6.82
N SER A 145 -11.36 5.14 -7.53
CA SER A 145 -10.40 5.24 -8.63
C SER A 145 -8.96 5.00 -8.19
N LYS A 146 -8.61 5.33 -6.94
CA LYS A 146 -7.29 5.06 -6.36
C LYS A 146 -7.01 3.56 -6.25
N VAL A 147 -8.02 2.78 -5.84
CA VAL A 147 -7.92 1.30 -5.80
C VAL A 147 -7.81 0.73 -7.21
N ARG A 148 -8.61 1.23 -8.16
CA ARG A 148 -8.50 0.82 -9.58
C ARG A 148 -7.12 1.12 -10.17
N LYS A 149 -6.52 2.27 -9.86
CA LYS A 149 -5.14 2.59 -10.26
C LYS A 149 -4.15 1.55 -9.74
N VAL A 150 -4.27 1.11 -8.48
CA VAL A 150 -3.42 0.05 -7.93
C VAL A 150 -3.62 -1.28 -8.68
N TYR A 151 -4.87 -1.66 -8.94
CA TYR A 151 -5.23 -2.83 -9.76
C TYR A 151 -4.53 -2.80 -11.12
N PHE A 152 -4.68 -1.70 -11.88
CA PHE A 152 -4.08 -1.54 -13.20
C PHE A 152 -2.55 -1.51 -13.16
N ASN A 153 -1.96 -0.92 -12.12
CA ASN A 153 -0.51 -0.87 -11.97
C ASN A 153 0.11 -2.22 -11.67
N ARG A 154 -0.56 -3.04 -10.86
CA ARG A 154 -0.03 -4.36 -10.45
C ARG A 154 -0.23 -5.45 -11.48
N LEU A 155 -1.38 -5.49 -12.16
CA LEU A 155 -1.60 -6.43 -13.26
C LEU A 155 -0.94 -5.97 -14.57
N GLY A 156 -0.73 -4.67 -14.69
CA GLY A 156 -0.03 -4.06 -15.82
C GLY A 156 -0.92 -3.89 -17.06
N PRO A 157 -0.38 -3.19 -18.08
CA PRO A 157 -1.12 -2.87 -19.29
C PRO A 157 -1.41 -4.10 -20.15
N VAL A 158 -0.61 -5.16 -20.07
CA VAL A 158 -0.83 -6.38 -20.87
C VAL A 158 -2.19 -7.01 -20.56
N GLU A 159 -2.58 -7.06 -19.28
CA GLU A 159 -3.87 -7.61 -18.87
C GLU A 159 -5.00 -6.57 -18.90
N CYS A 160 -4.70 -5.30 -18.64
CA CYS A 160 -5.74 -4.33 -18.31
C CYS A 160 -5.86 -3.11 -19.25
N LEU A 161 -5.03 -2.98 -20.29
CA LEU A 161 -5.01 -1.77 -21.13
C LEU A 161 -6.39 -1.39 -21.65
N ASP A 162 -7.13 -2.38 -22.14
CA ASP A 162 -8.47 -2.20 -22.66
C ASP A 162 -9.48 -1.65 -21.66
N GLU A 163 -9.34 -2.05 -20.39
CA GLU A 163 -10.15 -1.59 -19.29
C GLU A 163 -9.74 -0.18 -18.86
N MET A 164 -8.43 0.11 -18.83
CA MET A 164 -7.90 1.44 -18.55
C MET A 164 -8.42 2.47 -19.55
N LEU A 165 -8.43 2.14 -20.85
CA LEU A 165 -8.91 3.03 -21.92
C LEU A 165 -10.41 3.30 -21.84
N SER A 166 -11.18 2.42 -21.19
CA SER A 166 -12.63 2.55 -21.04
C SER A 166 -13.06 3.03 -19.64
N ASP A 167 -12.12 3.32 -18.74
CA ASP A 167 -12.44 3.78 -17.38
C ASP A 167 -13.13 5.15 -17.41
N SER A 168 -14.05 5.39 -16.47
CA SER A 168 -14.75 6.67 -16.37
C SER A 168 -13.84 7.84 -15.96
N ILE A 169 -12.69 7.55 -15.33
CA ILE A 169 -11.75 8.53 -14.81
C ILE A 169 -10.69 8.89 -15.85
N ALA A 170 -10.60 10.18 -16.16
CA ALA A 170 -9.67 10.71 -17.17
C ALA A 170 -8.20 10.35 -16.88
N ASP A 171 -7.75 10.42 -15.62
CA ASP A 171 -6.38 10.07 -15.26
C ASP A 171 -6.03 8.61 -15.59
N ILE A 172 -6.97 7.68 -15.38
CA ILE A 172 -6.76 6.26 -15.67
C ILE A 172 -6.69 6.06 -17.19
N ARG A 173 -7.58 6.73 -17.94
CA ARG A 173 -7.52 6.71 -19.41
C ARG A 173 -6.22 7.32 -19.92
N TYR A 174 -5.74 8.40 -19.32
CA TYR A 174 -4.44 9.00 -19.63
C TYR A 174 -3.30 7.98 -19.44
N GLU A 175 -3.24 7.30 -18.29
CA GLU A 175 -2.25 6.26 -18.03
C GLU A 175 -2.38 5.09 -19.04
N GLY A 176 -3.61 4.71 -19.40
CA GLY A 176 -3.87 3.70 -20.43
C GLY A 176 -3.31 4.11 -21.79
N ILE A 177 -3.62 5.32 -22.25
CA ILE A 177 -3.08 5.86 -23.52
C ILE A 177 -1.56 5.94 -23.44
N ALA A 178 -0.98 6.38 -22.31
CA ALA A 178 0.47 6.48 -22.14
C ALA A 178 1.18 5.13 -22.26
N ARG A 179 0.57 4.05 -21.76
CA ARG A 179 1.13 2.69 -21.81
C ARG A 179 0.79 1.90 -23.06
N ALA A 180 -0.24 2.30 -23.81
CA ALA A 180 -0.59 1.64 -25.06
C ALA A 180 0.59 1.66 -26.04
N PRO A 181 0.87 0.57 -26.78
CA PRO A 181 1.79 0.63 -27.91
C PRO A 181 1.35 1.69 -28.93
N TYR A 182 2.30 2.19 -29.73
CA TYR A 182 1.95 2.95 -30.93
C TYR A 182 1.05 2.09 -31.83
N ASP A 183 0.10 2.73 -32.51
CA ASP A 183 -0.85 2.07 -33.41
C ASP A 183 -1.75 1.00 -32.77
N TYR A 184 -1.87 1.02 -31.43
CA TYR A 184 -2.80 0.15 -30.74
C TYR A 184 -4.23 0.44 -31.21
N LYS A 185 -4.85 -0.53 -31.89
CA LYS A 185 -6.11 -0.36 -32.64
C LYS A 185 -7.22 0.32 -31.83
N LYS A 186 -7.30 0.04 -30.52
CA LYS A 186 -8.33 0.62 -29.66
C LYS A 186 -8.18 2.12 -29.46
N LEU A 187 -6.98 2.69 -29.59
CA LEU A 187 -6.78 4.15 -29.52
C LEU A 187 -7.56 4.87 -30.61
N ILE A 188 -7.66 4.30 -31.81
CA ILE A 188 -8.42 4.87 -32.93
C ILE A 188 -9.91 5.01 -32.57
N SER A 189 -10.43 4.13 -31.71
CA SER A 189 -11.84 4.19 -31.26
C SER A 189 -12.12 5.29 -30.24
N LEU A 190 -11.10 5.93 -29.68
CA LEU A 190 -11.22 6.98 -28.64
C LEU A 190 -11.49 8.38 -29.21
N THR A 191 -12.11 8.47 -30.39
CA THR A 191 -12.40 9.75 -31.07
C THR A 191 -13.29 10.69 -30.26
N ARG A 192 -14.02 10.17 -29.28
CA ARG A 192 -14.94 10.92 -28.41
C ARG A 192 -14.32 11.32 -27.07
N GLU A 193 -13.01 11.16 -26.87
CA GLU A 193 -12.37 11.58 -25.62
C GLU A 193 -12.58 13.07 -25.36
N ILE A 194 -13.09 13.37 -24.17
CA ILE A 194 -13.52 14.71 -23.76
C ILE A 194 -12.41 15.41 -22.97
N ALA A 195 -11.72 14.67 -22.10
CA ALA A 195 -10.75 15.25 -21.20
C ALA A 195 -9.52 15.71 -21.97
N ARG A 196 -9.06 16.93 -21.67
CA ARG A 196 -7.95 17.58 -22.38
C ARG A 196 -6.68 16.73 -22.34
N SER A 197 -6.23 16.30 -21.16
CA SER A 197 -4.96 15.59 -21.02
C SER A 197 -4.92 14.24 -21.76
N PRO A 198 -5.92 13.33 -21.60
CA PRO A 198 -5.99 12.13 -22.42
C PRO A 198 -6.07 12.42 -23.93
N PHE A 199 -6.85 13.42 -24.34
CA PHE A 199 -6.99 13.78 -25.76
C PHE A 199 -5.67 14.30 -26.36
N SER A 200 -4.95 15.17 -25.67
CA SER A 200 -3.62 15.65 -26.07
C SER A 200 -2.64 14.51 -26.30
N LEU A 201 -2.68 13.51 -25.43
CA LEU A 201 -1.81 12.35 -25.53
C LEU A 201 -2.26 11.40 -26.65
N LEU A 202 -3.56 11.25 -26.85
CA LEU A 202 -4.14 10.45 -27.94
C LEU A 202 -3.65 10.95 -29.31
N ILE A 203 -3.72 12.27 -29.56
CA ILE A 203 -3.24 12.91 -30.80
C ILE A 203 -1.80 12.50 -31.13
N LYS A 204 -0.96 12.36 -30.10
CA LYS A 204 0.47 12.02 -30.24
C LYS A 204 0.72 10.54 -30.51
N LYS A 205 -0.26 9.65 -30.30
CA LYS A 205 -0.07 8.19 -30.36
C LYS A 205 -0.86 7.49 -31.46
N ILE A 206 -1.98 8.06 -31.91
CA ILE A 206 -2.72 7.46 -33.04
C ILE A 206 -1.93 7.61 -34.34
N PRO A 207 -2.02 6.69 -35.31
CA PRO A 207 -1.34 6.84 -36.58
C PRO A 207 -1.78 8.09 -37.35
N LEU A 208 -0.90 8.64 -38.22
CA LEU A 208 -1.16 9.87 -39.00
C LEU A 208 -2.43 9.77 -39.83
N ASP A 209 -2.65 8.62 -40.48
CA ASP A 209 -3.81 8.37 -41.34
C ASP A 209 -5.15 8.45 -40.60
N TYR A 210 -5.13 8.28 -39.27
CA TYR A 210 -6.33 8.33 -38.43
C TYR A 210 -6.52 9.67 -37.73
N LEU A 211 -5.57 10.59 -37.86
CA LEU A 211 -5.65 11.94 -37.29
C LEU A 211 -6.92 12.71 -37.76
N PRO A 212 -7.35 12.60 -39.04
CA PRO A 212 -8.61 13.23 -39.49
C PRO A 212 -9.85 12.75 -38.73
N MET A 213 -9.85 11.53 -38.19
CA MET A 213 -11.00 11.02 -37.42
C MET A 213 -11.22 11.77 -36.11
N LEU A 214 -10.19 12.44 -35.59
CA LEU A 214 -10.29 13.28 -34.40
C LEU A 214 -10.89 14.65 -34.69
N LEU A 215 -11.01 15.09 -35.95
CA LEU A 215 -11.51 16.43 -36.33
C LEU A 215 -12.98 16.65 -35.94
N ALA A 216 -13.76 15.57 -35.81
CA ALA A 216 -15.15 15.63 -35.32
C ALA A 216 -15.24 15.79 -33.79
N ASN A 217 -14.13 15.74 -33.05
CA ASN A 217 -14.12 15.89 -31.61
C ASN A 217 -14.40 17.36 -31.21
N ARG A 218 -15.17 17.55 -30.14
CA ARG A 218 -15.53 18.88 -29.64
C ARG A 218 -14.32 19.77 -29.28
N ASN A 219 -13.20 19.16 -28.87
CA ASN A 219 -11.99 19.86 -28.45
C ASN A 219 -11.25 20.50 -29.63
N VAL A 220 -11.53 20.10 -30.88
CA VAL A 220 -10.85 20.59 -32.09
C VAL A 220 -11.03 22.10 -32.31
N LYS A 221 -12.09 22.69 -31.74
CA LYS A 221 -12.30 24.14 -31.76
C LYS A 221 -11.30 24.91 -30.90
N ASP A 222 -10.62 24.24 -29.98
CA ASP A 222 -9.63 24.88 -29.13
C ASP A 222 -8.29 25.06 -29.86
N ARG A 223 -7.73 26.27 -29.81
CA ARG A 223 -6.46 26.62 -30.46
C ARG A 223 -5.28 25.69 -30.09
N TRP A 224 -5.27 25.17 -28.87
CA TRP A 224 -4.21 24.25 -28.42
C TRP A 224 -4.23 22.91 -29.18
N VAL A 225 -5.42 22.46 -29.61
CA VAL A 225 -5.56 21.26 -30.44
C VAL A 225 -5.01 21.52 -31.83
N SER A 226 -5.37 22.64 -32.47
CA SER A 226 -4.83 23.04 -33.77
C SER A 226 -3.31 23.04 -33.78
N ASN A 227 -2.68 23.65 -32.77
CA ASN A 227 -1.22 23.65 -32.62
C ASN A 227 -0.63 22.24 -32.51
N LEU A 228 -1.30 21.32 -31.80
CA LEU A 228 -0.83 19.93 -31.69
C LEU A 228 -0.95 19.18 -33.02
N PHE A 229 -2.04 19.37 -33.76
CA PHE A 229 -2.21 18.78 -35.08
C PHE A 229 -1.12 19.29 -36.04
N GLU A 230 -0.89 20.61 -36.08
CA GLU A 230 0.16 21.22 -36.91
C GLU A 230 1.55 20.68 -36.58
N GLN A 231 1.90 20.62 -35.29
CA GLN A 231 3.18 20.05 -34.83
C GLN A 231 3.33 18.60 -35.28
N ARG A 232 2.26 17.80 -35.13
CA ARG A 232 2.27 16.37 -35.42
C ARG A 232 2.40 16.11 -36.92
N ILE A 233 1.62 16.81 -37.74
CA ILE A 233 1.71 16.76 -39.22
C ILE A 233 3.10 17.19 -39.70
N SER A 234 3.60 18.33 -39.20
CA SER A 234 4.92 18.86 -39.59
C SER A 234 6.06 17.93 -39.20
N SER A 235 5.89 17.16 -38.12
CA SER A 235 6.91 16.22 -37.65
C SER A 235 6.95 14.90 -38.42
N GLY A 236 5.90 14.57 -39.18
CA GLY A 236 5.78 13.29 -39.89
C GLY A 236 5.76 12.05 -38.98
N ARG A 237 5.54 12.23 -37.67
CA ARG A 237 5.42 11.18 -36.65
C ARG A 237 4.02 11.14 -36.11
#